data_AF-A0A350UU77-F1
#
_entry.id   AF-A0A350UU77-F1
#
_cell.length_a   1.000
_cell.length_b   1.000
_cell.length_c   1.000
_cell.angle_alpha   90.00
_cell.angle_beta   90.00
_cell.angle_gamma   90.00
#
_symmetry.space_group_name_H-M   'P 1'
#
loop_
_entity.id
_entity.type
_entity.pdbx_description
1 polymer ?
#
loop_
_entity_poly.entity_id
_entity_poly.type
_entity_poly.pdbx_seq_one_letter_code
_entity_poly.pdbx_strand_id
1 'polypeptide(L)'
;SNPQAFHPDTKMPNLGLEPEEARAITAFLASFQPEEDDEEESETGIPDDWQQYLSTVGDAVRGEKIFNDAEGTANCAKCHLVKGKGGTVGPELSIVGTSRTREFLLESVLDPNVVITAGYKTIMILTKDRKFITGIKVNEDESGFDIVDKEGKDRHIPRDKVKKFKTQKISTMPGNFKDLLEVQEVADLLAYLGTLTLPAITSAQ
;
A
#
# COMPACT_ATOMS: atom_id res chain seq x y z
N SER A 1 3.42 -2.65 -36.99
CA SER A 1 4.45 -1.59 -36.89
C SER A 1 5.80 -2.20 -36.50
N ASN A 2 6.94 -1.71 -37.04
CA ASN A 2 8.29 -2.26 -36.78
C ASN A 2 8.98 -1.54 -35.61
N PRO A 3 9.07 -2.13 -34.41
CA PRO A 3 9.60 -1.46 -33.22
C PRO A 3 11.08 -1.07 -33.34
N GLN A 4 11.88 -1.89 -34.03
CA GLN A 4 13.30 -1.65 -34.26
C GLN A 4 13.57 -0.42 -35.15
N ALA A 5 12.57 0.02 -35.94
CA ALA A 5 12.67 1.23 -36.73
C ALA A 5 12.55 2.51 -35.88
N PHE A 6 11.95 2.42 -34.68
CA PHE A 6 11.82 3.53 -33.75
C PHE A 6 12.95 3.54 -32.71
N HIS A 7 13.38 2.36 -32.24
CA HIS A 7 14.54 2.24 -31.36
C HIS A 7 15.35 0.98 -31.72
N PRO A 8 16.60 1.12 -32.18
CA PRO A 8 17.38 0.00 -32.75
C PRO A 8 17.66 -1.12 -31.74
N ASP A 9 17.81 -0.78 -30.44
CA ASP A 9 18.07 -1.76 -29.38
C ASP A 9 16.80 -2.39 -28.76
N THR A 10 15.62 -2.15 -29.36
CA THR A 10 14.38 -2.65 -28.77
C THR A 10 14.29 -4.17 -28.89
N LYS A 11 14.10 -4.84 -27.75
CA LYS A 11 13.92 -6.30 -27.65
C LYS A 11 12.53 -6.76 -28.08
N MET A 12 11.60 -5.81 -28.28
CA MET A 12 10.24 -6.11 -28.66
C MET A 12 10.21 -6.64 -30.10
N PRO A 13 9.74 -7.87 -30.35
CA PRO A 13 9.69 -8.43 -31.70
C PRO A 13 8.73 -7.62 -32.57
N ASN A 14 9.01 -7.55 -33.87
CA ASN A 14 8.04 -7.01 -34.83
C ASN A 14 6.87 -7.99 -34.95
N LEU A 15 5.71 -7.58 -34.43
CA LEU A 15 4.51 -8.41 -34.38
C LEU A 15 3.74 -8.45 -35.72
N GLY A 16 4.21 -7.75 -36.76
CA GLY A 16 3.59 -7.81 -38.09
C GLY A 16 2.17 -7.25 -38.16
N LEU A 17 1.71 -6.55 -37.11
CA LEU A 17 0.34 -6.07 -36.99
C LEU A 17 0.02 -5.00 -38.03
N GLU A 18 -1.10 -5.18 -38.71
CA GLU A 18 -1.73 -4.16 -39.53
C GLU A 18 -2.29 -3.02 -38.65
N PRO A 19 -2.44 -1.78 -39.18
CA PRO A 19 -2.90 -0.64 -38.39
C PRO A 19 -4.26 -0.84 -37.71
N GLU A 20 -5.15 -1.63 -38.33
CA GLU A 20 -6.46 -1.94 -37.77
C GLU A 20 -6.37 -2.93 -36.60
N GLU A 21 -5.53 -3.95 -36.72
CA GLU A 21 -5.30 -4.94 -35.66
C GLU A 21 -4.62 -4.30 -34.44
N ALA A 22 -3.65 -3.42 -34.67
CA ALA A 22 -3.02 -2.65 -33.60
C ALA A 22 -4.06 -1.81 -32.83
N ARG A 23 -4.98 -1.14 -33.55
CA ARG A 23 -6.08 -0.38 -32.93
C ARG A 23 -7.06 -1.28 -32.17
N ALA A 24 -7.41 -2.44 -32.73
CA ALA A 24 -8.31 -3.39 -32.08
C ALA A 24 -7.70 -3.93 -30.78
N ILE A 25 -6.40 -4.25 -30.77
CA ILE A 25 -5.67 -4.68 -29.57
C ILE A 25 -5.60 -3.54 -28.55
N THR A 26 -5.29 -2.31 -28.98
CA THR A 26 -5.31 -1.15 -28.07
C THR A 26 -6.69 -0.91 -27.47
N ALA A 27 -7.76 -1.01 -28.27
CA ALA A 27 -9.14 -0.86 -27.79
C ALA A 27 -9.54 -2.00 -26.83
N PHE A 28 -9.14 -3.23 -27.14
CA PHE A 28 -9.34 -4.39 -26.26
C PHE A 28 -8.60 -4.21 -24.93
N LEU A 29 -7.32 -3.80 -24.96
CA LEU A 29 -6.56 -3.51 -23.75
C LEU A 29 -7.15 -2.34 -22.94
N ALA A 30 -7.64 -1.30 -23.62
CA ALA A 30 -8.36 -0.20 -22.98
C ALA A 30 -9.68 -0.66 -22.35
N SER A 31 -10.35 -1.67 -22.91
CA SER A 31 -11.55 -2.26 -22.29
C SER A 31 -11.29 -3.09 -21.04
N PHE A 32 -10.03 -3.46 -20.75
CA PHE A 32 -9.64 -4.05 -19.46
C PHE A 32 -9.18 -3.01 -18.44
N GLN A 33 -9.24 -1.72 -18.76
CA GLN A 33 -9.18 -0.73 -17.69
C GLN A 33 -10.37 -1.01 -16.77
N PRO A 34 -10.14 -1.23 -15.46
CA PRO A 34 -11.23 -1.40 -14.53
C PRO A 34 -12.18 -0.21 -14.71
N GLU A 35 -13.49 -0.49 -14.84
CA GLU A 35 -14.48 0.58 -14.83
C GLU A 35 -14.18 1.45 -13.60
N GLU A 36 -14.01 2.75 -13.83
CA GLU A 36 -13.77 3.75 -12.81
C GLU A 36 -14.99 3.71 -11.86
N ASP A 37 -14.85 3.01 -10.73
CA ASP A 37 -15.83 2.96 -9.65
C ASP A 37 -15.95 4.36 -9.02
N ASP A 38 -16.72 5.29 -9.62
CA ASP A 38 -17.16 6.58 -9.04
C ASP A 38 -16.24 7.17 -7.94
N GLU A 39 -14.94 7.28 -8.22
CA GLU A 39 -13.98 7.93 -7.33
C GLU A 39 -14.05 9.41 -7.71
N GLU A 40 -14.59 10.23 -6.79
CA GLU A 40 -14.38 11.67 -6.82
C GLU A 40 -12.90 11.91 -7.14
N GLU A 41 -12.62 12.55 -8.28
CA GLU A 41 -11.27 12.99 -8.65
C GLU A 41 -10.71 13.77 -7.46
N SER A 42 -9.85 13.12 -6.66
CA SER A 42 -9.06 13.84 -5.68
C SER A 42 -8.12 14.74 -6.47
N GLU A 43 -8.11 16.03 -6.14
CA GLU A 43 -7.18 16.99 -6.70
C GLU A 43 -5.78 16.36 -6.74
N THR A 44 -5.23 16.21 -7.93
CA THR A 44 -3.95 15.54 -8.15
C THR A 44 -2.84 16.33 -7.47
N GLY A 45 -2.51 16.01 -6.22
CA GLY A 45 -1.42 16.66 -5.52
C GLY A 45 -1.44 16.50 -4.01
N ILE A 46 -0.24 16.46 -3.42
CA ILE A 46 -0.06 16.63 -1.99
C ILE A 46 -0.56 18.03 -1.59
N PRO A 47 -1.44 18.17 -0.58
CA PRO A 47 -1.91 19.46 -0.10
C PRO A 47 -0.77 20.45 0.18
N ASP A 48 -0.99 21.74 -0.09
CA ASP A 48 0.04 22.77 0.07
C ASP A 48 0.60 22.84 1.50
N ASP A 49 -0.24 22.58 2.51
CA ASP A 49 0.15 22.55 3.92
C ASP A 49 1.03 21.34 4.28
N TRP A 50 1.14 20.34 3.40
CA TRP A 50 2.00 19.18 3.60
C TRP A 50 3.40 19.34 2.98
N GLN A 51 3.64 20.41 2.23
CA GLN A 51 4.94 20.68 1.60
C GLN A 51 6.07 20.80 2.62
N GLN A 52 5.76 21.20 3.86
CA GLN A 52 6.72 21.27 4.96
C GLN A 52 7.34 19.90 5.29
N TYR A 53 6.59 18.79 5.17
CA TYR A 53 7.11 17.45 5.45
C TYR A 53 8.06 16.95 4.35
N LEU A 54 7.84 17.36 3.11
CA LEU A 54 8.67 17.01 1.96
C LEU A 54 9.96 17.84 1.91
N SER A 55 9.88 19.13 2.23
CA SER A 55 11.02 20.06 2.20
C SER A 55 11.93 19.95 3.42
N THR A 56 11.45 19.39 4.53
CA THR A 56 12.26 19.13 5.72
C THR A 56 13.21 17.95 5.48
N VAL A 57 14.50 18.18 5.73
CA VAL A 57 15.51 17.12 5.66
C VAL A 57 15.38 16.21 6.88
N GLY A 58 15.07 14.94 6.63
CA GLY A 58 14.96 13.92 7.68
C GLY A 58 16.27 13.19 7.97
N ASP A 59 16.37 12.65 9.18
CA ASP A 59 17.42 11.77 9.65
C ASP A 59 16.90 10.33 9.75
N ALA A 60 17.44 9.45 8.92
CA ALA A 60 17.02 8.05 8.87
C ALA A 60 17.27 7.28 10.17
N VAL A 61 18.28 7.64 10.98
CA VAL A 61 18.57 6.96 12.25
C VAL A 61 17.51 7.32 13.28
N ARG A 62 17.11 8.60 13.34
CA ARG A 62 15.99 9.03 14.19
C ARG A 62 14.67 8.44 13.71
N GLY A 63 14.45 8.39 12.38
CA GLY A 63 13.29 7.76 11.78
C GLY A 63 13.16 6.28 12.13
N GLU A 64 14.26 5.53 12.08
CA GLU A 64 14.28 4.12 12.49
C GLU A 64 13.89 3.96 13.96
N LYS A 65 14.37 4.86 14.83
CA LYS A 65 14.00 4.85 16.24
C LYS A 65 12.50 5.09 16.43
N ILE A 66 11.94 6.12 15.79
CA ILE A 66 10.49 6.43 15.85
C ILE A 66 9.66 5.24 15.33
N PHE A 67 10.09 4.63 14.23
CA PHE A 67 9.41 3.47 13.62
C PHE A 67 9.32 2.28 14.59
N ASN A 68 10.41 2.02 15.34
CA ASN A 68 10.54 0.86 16.22
C ASN A 68 10.17 1.13 17.69
N ASP A 69 9.80 2.37 18.04
CA ASP A 69 9.46 2.73 19.41
C ASP A 69 8.10 2.13 19.80
N ALA A 70 8.14 1.10 20.64
CA ALA A 70 6.95 0.38 21.10
C ALA A 70 6.06 1.21 22.04
N GLU A 71 6.64 2.21 22.71
CA GLU A 71 5.94 3.12 23.62
C GLU A 71 5.61 4.46 22.93
N GLY A 72 6.26 4.73 21.80
CA GLY A 72 6.09 5.93 21.00
C GLY A 72 4.77 5.98 20.25
N THR A 73 4.41 7.20 19.82
CA THR A 73 3.13 7.46 19.18
C THR A 73 2.99 6.82 17.79
N ALA A 74 4.10 6.70 17.04
CA ALA A 74 4.11 6.09 15.71
C ALA A 74 3.99 4.56 15.75
N ASN A 75 4.85 3.89 16.54
CA ASN A 75 4.91 2.44 16.75
C ASN A 75 4.62 1.61 15.48
N CYS A 76 5.24 2.00 14.36
CA CYS A 76 4.95 1.42 13.05
C CYS A 76 5.31 -0.07 13.00
N ALA A 77 6.38 -0.46 13.69
CA ALA A 77 6.85 -1.84 13.79
C ALA A 77 5.84 -2.81 14.41
N LYS A 78 4.86 -2.31 15.18
CA LYS A 78 3.76 -3.15 15.70
C LYS A 78 2.97 -3.82 14.58
N CYS A 79 2.79 -3.12 13.46
CA CYS A 79 1.96 -3.58 12.35
C CYS A 79 2.77 -3.96 11.12
N HIS A 80 3.89 -3.30 10.86
CA HIS A 80 4.66 -3.47 9.62
C HIS A 80 5.93 -4.28 9.83
N LEU A 81 6.20 -5.16 8.87
CA LEU A 81 7.42 -5.96 8.80
C LEU A 81 8.50 -5.20 8.05
N VAL A 82 9.71 -5.15 8.61
CA VAL A 82 10.92 -4.67 7.94
C VAL A 82 12.05 -5.65 8.19
N LYS A 83 12.61 -6.19 7.11
CA LYS A 83 13.75 -7.12 7.12
C LYS A 83 13.56 -8.28 8.12
N GLY A 84 12.33 -8.84 8.15
CA GLY A 84 11.96 -9.96 9.02
C GLY A 84 11.67 -9.59 10.48
N LYS A 85 11.54 -8.31 10.83
CA LYS A 85 11.17 -7.84 12.18
C LYS A 85 9.92 -6.96 12.15
N GLY A 86 9.07 -7.09 13.16
CA GLY A 86 7.82 -6.33 13.28
C GLY A 86 6.57 -7.18 13.10
N GLY A 87 5.43 -6.54 12.88
CA GLY A 87 4.13 -7.19 12.68
C GLY A 87 3.80 -7.50 11.21
N THR A 88 2.76 -8.29 11.00
CA THR A 88 2.26 -8.69 9.67
C THR A 88 0.83 -8.21 9.40
N VAL A 89 0.33 -7.29 10.25
CA VAL A 89 -1.00 -6.67 10.07
C VAL A 89 -0.95 -5.75 8.85
N GLY A 90 0.07 -4.92 8.72
CA GLY A 90 0.27 -4.02 7.59
C GLY A 90 1.17 -4.62 6.50
N PRO A 91 1.28 -3.94 5.34
CA PRO A 91 2.23 -4.28 4.28
C PRO A 91 3.66 -4.44 4.77
N GLU A 92 4.40 -5.36 4.18
CA GLU A 92 5.85 -5.42 4.37
C GLU A 92 6.53 -4.21 3.73
N LEU A 93 7.38 -3.52 4.50
CA LEU A 93 8.02 -2.27 4.10
C LEU A 93 9.51 -2.42 3.77
N SER A 94 10.05 -3.65 3.80
CA SER A 94 11.47 -3.97 3.61
C SER A 94 12.12 -3.34 2.37
N ILE A 95 11.34 -3.07 1.32
CA ILE A 95 11.80 -2.50 0.04
C ILE A 95 10.98 -1.27 -0.39
N VAL A 96 10.23 -0.66 0.53
CA VAL A 96 9.26 0.39 0.19
C VAL A 96 9.91 1.63 -0.43
N GLY A 97 11.14 1.95 -0.04
CA GLY A 97 11.91 3.06 -0.62
C GLY A 97 12.32 2.81 -2.07
N THR A 98 12.30 1.57 -2.56
CA THR A 98 12.46 1.25 -3.98
C THR A 98 11.14 1.30 -4.75
N SER A 99 10.03 0.91 -4.11
CA SER A 99 8.75 0.72 -4.81
C SER A 99 7.83 1.94 -4.79
N ARG A 100 8.05 2.91 -3.89
CA ARG A 100 7.19 4.10 -3.69
C ARG A 100 7.99 5.39 -3.64
N THR A 101 7.36 6.47 -4.08
CA THR A 101 7.94 7.82 -3.99
C THR A 101 7.79 8.39 -2.57
N ARG A 102 8.52 9.44 -2.27
CA ARG A 102 8.44 10.12 -0.96
C ARG A 102 7.05 10.70 -0.72
N GLU A 103 6.40 11.23 -1.75
CA GLU A 103 5.05 11.79 -1.73
C GLU A 103 4.02 10.71 -1.39
N PHE A 104 4.11 9.56 -2.05
CA PHE A 104 3.24 8.42 -1.76
C PHE A 104 3.41 7.94 -0.31
N LEU A 105 4.65 7.89 0.19
CA LEU A 105 4.93 7.51 1.57
C LEU A 105 4.37 8.52 2.56
N LEU A 106 4.48 9.82 2.27
CA LEU A 106 3.90 10.89 3.10
C LEU A 106 2.37 10.75 3.17
N GLU A 107 1.72 10.60 2.02
CA GLU A 107 0.27 10.40 1.96
C GLU A 107 -0.16 9.14 2.71
N SER A 108 0.54 8.02 2.52
CA SER A 108 0.26 6.78 3.24
C SER A 108 0.39 6.93 4.76
N VAL A 109 1.29 7.79 5.24
CA VAL A 109 1.49 8.06 6.67
C VAL A 109 0.43 9.03 7.21
N LEU A 110 0.11 10.11 6.48
CA LEU A 110 -0.79 11.15 6.99
C LEU A 110 -2.28 10.90 6.70
N ASP A 111 -2.59 10.21 5.60
CA ASP A 111 -3.93 9.78 5.24
C ASP A 111 -3.93 8.37 4.60
N PRO A 112 -3.84 7.30 5.42
CA PRO A 112 -3.81 5.93 4.93
C PRO A 112 -5.13 5.45 4.31
N ASN A 113 -6.19 6.27 4.29
CA ASN A 113 -7.47 5.89 3.69
C ASN A 113 -7.50 6.18 2.18
N VAL A 114 -6.66 7.10 1.69
CA VAL A 114 -6.60 7.46 0.27
C VAL A 114 -6.20 6.25 -0.57
N VAL A 115 -5.12 5.55 -0.17
CA VAL A 115 -4.66 4.35 -0.86
C VAL A 115 -4.54 3.18 0.12
N ILE A 116 -5.56 2.33 0.14
CA ILE A 116 -5.49 1.06 0.86
C ILE A 116 -4.90 -0.01 -0.08
N THR A 117 -3.67 -0.43 0.22
CA THR A 117 -2.95 -1.44 -0.57
C THR A 117 -3.80 -2.70 -0.78
N ALA A 118 -3.79 -3.24 -2.00
CA ALA A 118 -4.50 -4.48 -2.32
C ALA A 118 -4.06 -5.62 -1.38
N GLY A 119 -5.03 -6.41 -0.90
CA GLY A 119 -4.78 -7.44 0.12
C GLY A 119 -4.83 -6.93 1.57
N TYR A 120 -4.86 -5.61 1.79
CA TYR A 120 -4.93 -5.01 3.14
C TYR A 120 -6.28 -4.31 3.43
N LYS A 121 -7.29 -4.55 2.59
CA LYS A 121 -8.64 -4.01 2.81
C LYS A 121 -9.28 -4.62 4.06
N THR A 122 -9.77 -3.76 4.94
CA THR A 122 -10.46 -4.15 6.15
C THR A 122 -11.89 -4.62 5.84
N ILE A 123 -12.31 -5.73 6.43
CA ILE A 123 -13.68 -6.24 6.38
C ILE A 123 -14.31 -6.15 7.77
N MET A 124 -15.57 -5.71 7.82
CA MET A 124 -16.41 -5.80 9.01
C MET A 124 -17.46 -6.88 8.80
N ILE A 125 -17.48 -7.88 9.68
CA ILE A 125 -18.37 -9.02 9.64
C ILE A 125 -19.33 -8.94 10.83
N LEU A 126 -20.63 -8.91 10.56
CA LEU A 126 -21.68 -9.14 11.54
C LEU A 126 -22.02 -10.63 11.54
N THR A 127 -21.82 -11.29 12.66
CA THR A 127 -22.17 -12.70 12.84
C THR A 127 -23.64 -12.88 13.24
N LYS A 128 -24.16 -14.11 13.09
CA LYS A 128 -25.53 -14.47 13.49
C LYS A 128 -25.76 -14.38 15.00
N ASP A 129 -24.71 -14.54 15.82
CA ASP A 129 -24.74 -14.31 17.27
C ASP A 129 -24.57 -12.83 17.65
N ARG A 130 -24.71 -11.91 16.67
CA ARG A 130 -24.70 -10.44 16.85
C ARG A 130 -23.36 -9.87 17.32
N LYS A 131 -22.25 -10.50 16.94
CA LYS A 131 -20.90 -9.94 17.16
C LYS A 131 -20.41 -9.23 15.91
N PHE A 132 -19.68 -8.15 16.11
CA PHE A 132 -18.91 -7.50 15.06
C PHE A 132 -17.46 -7.99 15.15
N ILE A 133 -16.95 -8.48 14.03
CA ILE A 133 -15.56 -8.89 13.86
C ILE A 133 -14.97 -8.00 12.76
N THR A 134 -13.83 -7.39 13.04
CA THR A 134 -13.12 -6.54 12.08
C THR A 134 -11.70 -7.06 11.94
N GLY A 135 -11.21 -7.08 10.70
CA GLY A 135 -9.83 -7.46 10.39
C GLY A 135 -9.53 -7.28 8.92
N ILE A 136 -8.30 -7.57 8.55
CA ILE A 136 -7.83 -7.52 7.17
C ILE A 136 -8.18 -8.83 6.49
N LYS A 137 -8.87 -8.77 5.34
CA LYS A 137 -9.30 -9.97 4.62
C LYS A 137 -8.13 -10.58 3.86
N VAL A 138 -7.70 -11.77 4.29
CA VAL A 138 -6.65 -12.55 3.62
C VAL A 138 -7.24 -13.40 2.51
N ASN A 139 -8.35 -14.09 2.81
CA ASN A 139 -9.01 -14.99 1.88
C ASN A 139 -10.53 -15.04 2.13
N GLU A 140 -11.28 -15.40 1.08
CA GLU A 140 -12.72 -15.63 1.12
C GLU A 140 -13.05 -16.79 0.16
N ASP A 141 -13.63 -17.86 0.71
CA ASP A 141 -14.05 -19.03 -0.07
C ASP A 141 -15.37 -19.61 0.48
N GLU A 142 -15.75 -20.80 -0.01
CA GLU A 142 -16.99 -21.49 0.40
C GLU A 142 -17.02 -21.82 1.90
N SER A 143 -15.87 -22.04 2.52
CA SER A 143 -15.76 -22.36 3.95
C SER A 143 -15.97 -21.13 4.83
N GLY A 144 -15.55 -19.95 4.38
CA GLY A 144 -15.70 -18.72 5.14
C GLY A 144 -14.72 -17.61 4.76
N PHE A 145 -14.36 -16.82 5.77
CA PHE A 145 -13.42 -15.70 5.65
C PHE A 145 -12.21 -15.96 6.53
N ASP A 146 -11.02 -15.84 5.95
CA ASP A 146 -9.78 -15.77 6.71
C ASP A 146 -9.39 -14.31 6.86
N ILE A 147 -9.19 -13.87 8.10
CA ILE A 147 -8.78 -12.52 8.43
C ILE A 147 -7.59 -12.50 9.38
N VAL A 148 -6.83 -11.41 9.34
CA VAL A 148 -5.91 -11.02 10.41
C VAL A 148 -6.59 -9.95 11.24
N ASP A 149 -6.76 -10.17 12.54
CA ASP A 149 -7.32 -9.15 13.43
C ASP A 149 -6.29 -8.06 13.78
N LYS A 150 -6.73 -7.03 14.51
CA LYS A 150 -5.86 -5.89 14.88
C LYS A 150 -4.71 -6.27 15.82
N GLU A 151 -4.78 -7.45 16.44
CA GLU A 151 -3.72 -8.03 17.26
C GLU A 151 -2.71 -8.84 16.43
N GLY A 152 -2.92 -8.97 15.12
CA GLY A 152 -2.07 -9.78 14.24
C GLY A 152 -2.39 -11.26 14.27
N LYS A 153 -3.55 -11.66 14.78
CA LYS A 153 -3.94 -13.06 14.88
C LYS A 153 -4.81 -13.48 13.70
N ASP A 154 -4.45 -14.61 13.10
CA ASP A 154 -5.24 -15.27 12.08
C ASP A 154 -6.55 -15.82 12.67
N ARG A 155 -7.66 -15.55 11.98
CA ARG A 155 -8.99 -16.01 12.36
C ARG A 155 -9.76 -16.46 11.13
N HIS A 156 -10.27 -17.68 11.20
CA HIS A 156 -11.27 -18.17 10.28
C HIS A 156 -12.68 -17.90 10.81
N ILE A 157 -13.54 -17.29 10.01
CA ILE A 157 -14.95 -17.05 10.30
C ILE A 157 -15.78 -17.92 9.36
N PRO A 158 -16.39 -19.01 9.86
CA PRO A 158 -17.18 -19.91 9.03
C PRO A 158 -18.35 -19.19 8.36
N ARG A 159 -18.60 -19.52 7.08
CA ARG A 159 -19.64 -18.89 6.26
C ARG A 159 -21.03 -19.00 6.90
N ASP A 160 -21.32 -20.12 7.57
CA ASP A 160 -22.59 -20.35 8.27
C ASP A 160 -22.82 -19.42 9.47
N LYS A 161 -21.76 -18.86 10.06
CA LYS A 161 -21.83 -17.88 11.16
C LYS A 161 -22.00 -16.45 10.69
N VAL A 162 -21.72 -16.16 9.42
CA VAL A 162 -21.83 -14.81 8.87
C VAL A 162 -23.30 -14.45 8.62
N LYS A 163 -23.71 -13.28 9.12
CA LYS A 163 -25.02 -12.69 8.84
C LYS A 163 -24.91 -11.66 7.72
N LYS A 164 -23.95 -10.75 7.82
CA LYS A 164 -23.62 -9.73 6.81
C LYS A 164 -22.13 -9.40 6.91
N PHE A 165 -21.55 -8.93 5.83
CA PHE A 165 -20.20 -8.37 5.84
C PHE A 165 -20.13 -7.14 4.92
N LYS A 166 -19.14 -6.27 5.16
CA LYS A 166 -18.87 -5.10 4.33
C LYS A 166 -17.38 -4.79 4.34
N THR A 167 -16.79 -4.61 3.16
CA THR A 167 -15.46 -4.03 3.00
C THR A 167 -15.50 -2.56 3.41
N GLN A 168 -14.60 -2.16 4.30
CA GLN A 168 -14.51 -0.80 4.79
C GLN A 168 -13.70 0.06 3.82
N LYS A 169 -14.05 1.35 3.75
CA LYS A 169 -13.25 2.39 3.07
C LYS A 169 -12.19 3.01 3.99
N ILE A 170 -12.13 2.56 5.25
CA ILE A 170 -11.23 3.08 6.29
C ILE A 170 -10.14 2.04 6.51
N SER A 171 -8.89 2.50 6.55
CA SER A 171 -7.71 1.70 6.83
C SER A 171 -7.64 1.26 8.29
N THR A 172 -6.96 0.13 8.53
CA THR A 172 -6.57 -0.26 9.90
C THR A 172 -5.38 0.54 10.41
N MET A 173 -4.60 1.17 9.50
CA MET A 173 -3.54 2.09 9.89
C MET A 173 -4.13 3.39 10.47
N PRO A 174 -3.60 3.90 11.59
CA PRO A 174 -4.06 5.18 12.15
C PRO A 174 -3.83 6.34 11.17
N GLY A 175 -4.83 7.21 10.99
CA GLY A 175 -4.76 8.37 10.09
C GLY A 175 -4.62 9.72 10.80
N ASN A 176 -4.20 9.74 12.06
CA ASN A 176 -4.08 10.95 12.87
C ASN A 176 -2.62 11.32 13.18
N PHE A 177 -1.66 10.78 12.43
CA PHE A 177 -0.24 11.05 12.68
C PHE A 177 0.15 12.52 12.47
N LYS A 178 -0.56 13.25 11.61
CA LYS A 178 -0.36 14.71 11.44
C LYS A 178 -0.60 15.52 12.71
N ASP A 179 -1.47 15.02 13.59
CA ASP A 179 -1.84 15.69 14.85
C ASP A 179 -0.96 15.23 16.03
N LEU A 180 -0.18 14.17 15.80
CA LEU A 180 0.50 13.40 16.83
C LEU A 180 2.02 13.44 16.72
N LEU A 181 2.55 13.68 15.52
CA LEU A 181 3.97 13.76 15.22
C LEU A 181 4.33 15.16 14.74
N GLU A 182 5.49 15.62 15.16
CA GLU A 182 6.05 16.87 14.64
C GLU A 182 6.49 16.71 13.18
N VAL A 183 6.61 17.83 12.46
CA VAL A 183 7.07 17.85 11.07
C VAL A 183 8.43 17.16 10.90
N GLN A 184 9.35 17.37 11.84
CA GLN A 184 10.66 16.72 11.82
C GLN A 184 10.56 15.20 12.02
N GLU A 185 9.68 14.72 12.89
CA GLU A 185 9.49 13.29 13.16
C GLU A 185 8.94 12.56 11.93
N VAL A 186 7.97 13.16 11.23
CA VAL A 186 7.47 12.65 9.95
C VAL A 186 8.56 12.67 8.89
N ALA A 187 9.33 13.76 8.78
CA ALA A 187 10.43 13.86 7.82
C ALA A 187 11.51 12.79 8.07
N ASP A 188 11.85 12.54 9.34
CA ASP A 188 12.78 11.50 9.80
C ASP A 188 12.26 10.10 9.45
N LEU A 189 10.98 9.80 9.72
CA LEU A 189 10.32 8.56 9.31
C LEU A 189 10.41 8.35 7.80
N LEU A 190 10.08 9.37 7.00
CA LEU A 190 10.18 9.28 5.54
C LEU A 190 11.62 9.08 5.07
N ALA A 191 12.61 9.68 5.73
CA ALA A 191 14.01 9.44 5.44
C ALA A 191 14.39 7.98 5.70
N TYR A 192 13.97 7.40 6.83
CA TYR A 192 14.17 5.98 7.13
C TYR A 192 13.52 5.07 6.10
N LEU A 193 12.23 5.28 5.79
CA LEU A 193 11.50 4.47 4.80
C LEU A 193 12.17 4.54 3.42
N GLY A 194 12.71 5.69 3.04
CA GLY A 194 13.50 5.86 1.82
C GLY A 194 14.79 5.03 1.77
N THR A 195 15.35 4.65 2.92
CA THR A 195 16.53 3.76 2.99
C THR A 195 16.19 2.28 2.82
N LEU A 196 14.90 1.91 2.88
CA LEU A 196 14.45 0.53 2.75
C LEU A 196 14.37 0.17 1.26
N THR A 197 15.54 -0.04 0.65
CA THR A 197 15.68 -0.36 -0.76
C THR A 197 16.07 -1.82 -0.97
N LEU A 198 15.84 -2.32 -2.19
CA LEU A 198 16.46 -3.59 -2.62
C LEU A 198 17.98 -3.52 -2.43
N PRO A 199 18.64 -4.61 -1.99
CA PRO A 199 20.09 -4.66 -1.96
C PRO A 199 20.63 -4.47 -3.37
N ALA A 200 21.66 -3.63 -3.51
CA ALA A 200 22.34 -3.48 -4.79
C ALA A 200 22.88 -4.84 -5.23
N ILE A 201 22.58 -5.25 -6.47
CA ILE A 201 23.21 -6.42 -7.06
C ILE A 201 24.67 -6.04 -7.35
N THR A 202 25.56 -6.27 -6.41
CA THR A 202 26.99 -6.27 -6.68
C THR A 202 27.31 -7.52 -7.48
N SER A 203 27.55 -7.36 -8.78
CA SER A 203 28.21 -8.40 -9.57
C SER A 203 29.58 -8.65 -8.94
N ALA A 204 29.76 -9.81 -8.30
CA ALA A 204 31.07 -10.26 -7.89
C ALA A 204 31.96 -10.36 -9.15
N GLN A 205 33.05 -9.58 -9.17
CA GLN A 205 34.16 -9.78 -10.11
C GLN A 205 35.02 -10.96 -9.65
#